data_AF-A0A961H5E4-F1
#
_entry.id   AF-A0A961H5E4-F1
#
_cell.length_a   1.000
_cell.length_b   1.000
_cell.length_c   1.000
_cell.angle_alpha   90.00
_cell.angle_beta   90.00
_cell.angle_gamma   90.00
#
_symmetry.space_group_name_H-M   'P 1'
#
loop_
_entity.id
_entity.type
_entity.pdbx_description
1 polymer ?
#
loop_
_entity_poly.entity_id
_entity_poly.type
_entity_poly.pdbx_seq_one_letter_code
_entity_poly.pdbx_strand_id
1 'polypeptide(L)'
;VIQAGTLNMQEIIGAQANGSIFGLDFMGNPYIFTQIIGFVIFMIAIQAELGQTPFDMPIAESEVVGGYHIEYTGIRFLVFFLSEFASAVGFSAVAATLFLGGWALPAAWGVPIGAMHVLGPVIILAKALALTGVVFWVRFTLPRFREDQLQRFAWKFLIPLALANIAVTAVLKVAL
;
A
#
# COMPACT_ATOMS: atom_id res chain seq x y z
N VAL A 1 -12.97 -3.42 -1.43
CA VAL A 1 -14.13 -3.99 -2.18
C VAL A 1 -15.37 -4.12 -1.31
N ILE A 2 -15.38 -4.93 -0.25
CA ILE A 2 -16.59 -5.12 0.59
C ILE A 2 -17.15 -3.78 1.09
N GLN A 3 -16.32 -2.91 1.66
CA GLN A 3 -16.76 -1.58 2.10
C GLN A 3 -17.25 -0.68 0.95
N ALA A 4 -16.52 -0.61 -0.16
CA ALA A 4 -16.87 0.24 -1.30
C ALA A 4 -18.03 -0.28 -2.17
N GLY A 5 -18.33 -1.59 -2.15
CA GLY A 5 -19.36 -2.21 -3.01
C GLY A 5 -18.97 -2.37 -4.48
N THR A 6 -17.76 -1.98 -4.87
CA THR A 6 -17.28 -1.96 -6.26
C THR A 6 -15.80 -2.32 -6.34
N LEU A 7 -15.37 -2.72 -7.55
CA LEU A 7 -13.97 -2.95 -7.91
C LEU A 7 -13.36 -1.77 -8.67
N ASN A 8 -14.18 -0.80 -9.10
CA ASN A 8 -13.70 0.37 -9.82
C ASN A 8 -12.95 1.32 -8.86
N MET A 9 -11.68 1.60 -9.17
CA MET A 9 -10.83 2.46 -8.35
C MET A 9 -11.38 3.90 -8.20
N GLN A 10 -12.02 4.45 -9.24
CA GLN A 10 -12.59 5.79 -9.14
C GLN A 10 -13.79 5.85 -8.21
N GLU A 11 -14.64 4.82 -8.24
CA GLU A 11 -15.79 4.71 -7.35
C GLU A 11 -15.36 4.42 -5.91
N ILE A 12 -14.27 3.67 -5.70
CA ILE A 12 -13.66 3.49 -4.37
C ILE A 12 -13.22 4.83 -3.80
N ILE A 13 -12.55 5.66 -4.59
CA ILE A 13 -12.11 7.01 -4.18
C ILE A 13 -13.33 7.89 -3.89
N GLY A 14 -14.36 7.85 -4.73
CA GLY A 14 -15.61 8.57 -4.50
C GLY A 14 -16.32 8.15 -3.20
N ALA A 15 -16.36 6.84 -2.91
CA ALA A 15 -16.92 6.32 -1.66
C ALA A 15 -16.13 6.78 -0.42
N GLN A 16 -14.81 6.93 -0.54
CA GLN A 16 -13.95 7.45 0.53
C GLN A 16 -14.09 8.96 0.73
N ALA A 17 -14.30 9.72 -0.35
CA ALA A 17 -14.44 11.17 -0.29
C ALA A 17 -15.80 11.63 0.27
N ASN A 18 -16.85 10.85 0.01
CA ASN A 18 -18.23 11.14 0.42
C ASN A 18 -18.67 10.41 1.70
N GLY A 19 -17.93 9.40 2.14
CA GLY A 19 -18.22 8.71 3.40
C GLY A 19 -17.92 9.60 4.60
N SER A 20 -18.69 9.47 5.68
CA SER A 20 -18.45 10.19 6.93
C SER A 20 -17.84 9.26 7.98
N ILE A 21 -16.87 9.74 8.75
CA ILE A 21 -16.33 9.01 9.90
C ILE A 21 -17.18 9.34 11.11
N PHE A 22 -17.95 8.38 11.64
CA PHE A 22 -18.71 8.52 12.89
C PHE A 22 -19.56 9.82 12.96
N GLY A 23 -20.09 10.30 11.82
CA GLY A 23 -20.87 11.54 11.73
C GLY A 23 -20.07 12.84 11.59
N LEU A 24 -18.75 12.77 11.39
CA LEU A 24 -17.87 13.90 11.11
C LEU A 24 -17.49 13.91 9.61
N ASP A 25 -18.12 14.80 8.84
CA ASP A 25 -17.91 14.92 7.39
C ASP A 25 -16.55 15.57 7.02
N PHE A 26 -15.88 16.21 7.99
CA PHE A 26 -14.70 17.03 7.74
C PHE A 26 -13.51 16.25 7.16
N MET A 27 -13.38 14.94 7.40
CA MET A 27 -12.24 14.14 6.94
C MET A 27 -12.59 13.10 5.86
N GLY A 28 -13.86 13.01 5.43
CA GLY A 28 -14.32 11.89 4.61
C GLY A 28 -14.25 10.56 5.38
N ASN A 29 -14.10 9.44 4.67
CA ASN A 29 -13.83 8.11 5.24
C ASN A 29 -12.64 7.42 4.55
N PRO A 30 -11.40 7.84 4.84
CA PRO A 30 -10.23 7.06 4.45
C PRO A 30 -10.29 5.68 5.14
N TYR A 31 -10.22 4.62 4.34
CA TYR A 31 -10.28 3.25 4.86
C TYR A 31 -9.09 2.86 5.75
N ILE A 32 -8.07 3.73 5.89
CA ILE A 32 -7.09 3.60 6.96
C ILE A 32 -7.77 3.44 8.32
N PHE A 33 -8.74 4.29 8.67
CA PHE A 33 -9.29 4.29 10.03
C PHE A 33 -10.25 3.11 10.27
N THR A 34 -11.01 2.71 9.26
CA THR A 34 -11.94 1.58 9.36
C THR A 34 -11.24 0.24 9.20
N GLN A 35 -10.11 0.18 8.47
CA GLN A 35 -9.37 -1.04 8.17
C GLN A 35 -7.87 -0.91 8.47
N ILE A 36 -7.52 -0.44 9.67
CA ILE A 36 -6.11 -0.32 10.12
C ILE A 36 -5.39 -1.67 9.98
N ILE A 37 -6.04 -2.77 10.38
CA ILE A 37 -5.47 -4.11 10.30
C ILE A 37 -5.20 -4.50 8.83
N GLY A 38 -6.15 -4.22 7.93
CA GLY A 38 -5.99 -4.49 6.50
C GLY A 38 -4.88 -3.66 5.87
N PHE A 39 -4.77 -2.39 6.26
CA PHE A 39 -3.72 -1.49 5.79
C PHE A 39 -2.33 -1.98 6.23
N VAL A 40 -2.16 -2.36 7.50
CA VAL A 40 -0.86 -2.87 8.00
C VAL A 40 -0.47 -4.16 7.27
N ILE A 41 -1.41 -5.09 7.08
CA ILE A 41 -1.15 -6.33 6.32
C ILE A 41 -0.73 -5.99 4.89
N PHE A 42 -1.40 -5.03 4.25
CA PHE A 42 -1.07 -4.59 2.89
C PHE A 42 0.33 -3.98 2.80
N MET A 43 0.70 -3.13 3.76
CA MET A 43 2.04 -2.54 3.81
C MET A 43 3.14 -3.59 4.02
N ILE A 44 2.90 -4.59 4.88
CA ILE A 44 3.83 -5.70 5.08
C ILE A 44 3.96 -6.53 3.79
N ALA A 45 2.84 -6.79 3.10
CA ALA A 45 2.84 -7.54 1.84
C ALA A 45 3.61 -6.80 0.73
N ILE A 46 3.44 -5.48 0.60
CA ILE A 46 4.23 -4.67 -0.35
C ILE A 46 5.72 -4.78 -0.05
N GLN A 47 6.09 -4.68 1.24
CA GLN A 47 7.50 -4.77 1.63
C GLN A 47 8.11 -6.14 1.27
N ALA A 48 7.33 -7.22 1.35
CA ALA A 48 7.76 -8.55 0.97
C ALA A 48 7.87 -8.71 -0.56
N GLU A 49 6.92 -8.16 -1.32
CA GLU A 49 6.91 -8.24 -2.79
C GLU A 49 8.06 -7.46 -3.43
N LEU A 50 8.45 -6.32 -2.84
CA LEU A 50 9.55 -5.51 -3.35
C LEU A 50 10.92 -6.19 -3.28
N GLY A 51 11.05 -7.26 -2.48
CA GLY A 51 12.32 -7.98 -2.32
C GLY A 51 13.45 -7.12 -1.72
N GLN A 52 13.11 -5.98 -1.09
CA GLN A 52 14.10 -5.13 -0.44
C GLN A 52 14.27 -5.51 1.04
N THR A 53 15.46 -5.22 1.58
CA THR A 53 15.73 -5.31 3.02
C THR A 53 14.59 -4.63 3.79
N PRO A 54 13.90 -5.30 4.73
CA PRO A 54 14.32 -6.48 5.50
C PRO A 54 13.93 -7.86 4.91
N PHE A 55 13.14 -7.91 3.83
CA PHE A 55 12.65 -9.14 3.18
C PHE A 55 13.35 -9.39 1.83
N ASP A 56 14.67 -9.32 1.84
CA ASP A 56 15.50 -9.57 0.66
C ASP A 56 15.90 -11.06 0.59
N MET A 57 15.11 -11.79 -0.19
CA MET A 57 15.18 -13.24 -0.40
C MET A 57 15.96 -13.65 -1.68
N PRO A 58 15.84 -12.96 -2.84
CA PRO A 58 16.45 -13.43 -4.09
C PRO A 58 17.94 -13.10 -4.24
N ILE A 59 18.46 -12.09 -3.53
CA ILE A 59 19.82 -11.56 -3.78
C ILE A 59 20.86 -12.11 -2.81
N ALA A 60 20.42 -12.74 -1.73
CA ALA A 60 21.32 -13.29 -0.73
C ALA A 60 20.94 -14.71 -0.33
N GLU A 61 21.05 -15.59 -1.31
CA GLU A 61 21.66 -16.89 -1.06
C GLU A 61 23.18 -16.68 -1.05
N SER A 62 23.81 -17.07 0.05
CA SER A 62 25.25 -17.12 0.30
C SER A 62 26.06 -18.01 -0.68
N GLU A 63 25.47 -18.40 -1.82
CA GLU A 63 25.99 -19.36 -2.80
C GLU A 63 26.15 -18.76 -4.22
N VAL A 64 25.56 -17.58 -4.51
CA VAL A 64 25.72 -16.87 -5.79
C VAL A 64 26.15 -15.42 -5.52
N VAL A 65 27.41 -15.10 -5.79
CA VAL A 65 28.01 -13.77 -5.60
C VAL A 65 27.21 -12.72 -6.39
N GLY A 66 26.28 -11.99 -5.77
CA GLY A 66 25.61 -10.83 -6.35
C GLY A 66 24.43 -11.12 -7.30
N GLY A 67 23.91 -12.36 -7.34
CA GLY A 67 22.68 -12.72 -8.05
C GLY A 67 22.66 -12.29 -9.52
N TYR A 68 21.52 -11.81 -10.02
CA TYR A 68 21.41 -11.32 -11.40
C TYR A 68 22.17 -10.01 -11.66
N HIS A 69 22.56 -9.26 -10.62
CA HIS A 69 23.24 -7.98 -10.79
C HIS A 69 24.68 -8.11 -11.30
N ILE A 70 25.33 -9.27 -11.11
CA ILE A 70 26.67 -9.53 -11.65
C ILE A 70 26.65 -9.93 -13.13
N GLU A 71 25.51 -10.37 -13.66
CA GLU A 71 25.37 -10.81 -15.06
C GLU A 71 25.06 -9.63 -16.01
N TYR A 72 24.56 -8.52 -15.48
CA TYR A 72 24.14 -7.36 -16.27
C TYR A 72 25.04 -6.14 -16.04
N THR A 73 25.50 -5.53 -17.14
CA THR A 73 26.34 -4.31 -17.09
C THR A 73 25.60 -3.09 -17.65
N GLY A 74 26.00 -1.90 -17.18
CA GLY A 74 25.58 -0.61 -17.72
C GLY A 74 24.06 -0.39 -17.71
N ILE A 75 23.47 -0.22 -18.90
CA ILE A 75 22.05 0.14 -19.08
C ILE A 75 21.12 -0.99 -18.60
N ARG A 76 21.49 -2.26 -18.76
CA ARG A 76 20.63 -3.39 -18.36
C ARG A 76 20.45 -3.42 -16.85
N PHE A 77 21.55 -3.26 -16.11
CA PHE A 77 21.51 -3.09 -14.65
C PHE A 77 20.63 -1.91 -14.23
N LEU A 78 20.76 -0.76 -14.92
CA LEU A 78 19.99 0.43 -14.60
C LEU A 78 18.48 0.22 -14.78
N VAL A 79 18.04 -0.53 -15.80
CA VAL A 79 16.62 -0.83 -16.00
C VAL A 79 16.07 -1.70 -14.88
N PHE A 80 16.81 -2.72 -14.43
CA PHE A 80 16.39 -3.54 -13.28
C PHE A 80 16.28 -2.71 -12.01
N PHE A 81 17.32 -1.92 -11.71
CA PHE A 81 17.32 -1.04 -10.55
C PHE A 81 16.14 -0.06 -10.61
N LEU A 82 15.98 0.67 -11.72
CA LEU A 82 14.89 1.64 -11.87
C LEU A 82 13.51 0.98 -11.74
N SER A 83 13.35 -0.25 -12.25
CA SER A 83 12.09 -0.97 -12.17
C SER A 83 11.69 -1.33 -10.73
N GLU A 84 12.67 -1.62 -9.87
CA GLU A 84 12.45 -1.94 -8.46
C GLU A 84 12.03 -0.69 -7.65
N PHE A 85 12.62 0.47 -7.94
CA PHE A 85 12.16 1.72 -7.33
C PHE A 85 10.81 2.17 -7.89
N ALA A 86 10.57 1.93 -9.19
CA ALA A 86 9.30 2.24 -9.81
C ALA A 86 8.16 1.36 -9.25
N SER A 87 8.41 0.08 -8.98
CA SER A 87 7.42 -0.80 -8.36
C SER A 87 7.09 -0.37 -6.93
N ALA A 88 8.08 0.11 -6.15
CA ALA A 88 7.83 0.65 -4.81
C ALA A 88 6.87 1.85 -4.82
N VAL A 89 7.07 2.79 -5.76
CA VAL A 89 6.16 3.92 -5.96
C VAL A 89 4.81 3.46 -6.49
N GLY A 90 4.78 2.50 -7.41
CA GLY A 90 3.56 1.94 -7.99
C GLY A 90 2.66 1.28 -6.94
N PHE A 91 3.21 0.39 -6.11
CA PHE A 91 2.46 -0.24 -5.01
C PHE A 91 2.02 0.76 -3.95
N SER A 92 2.86 1.76 -3.66
CA SER A 92 2.50 2.85 -2.74
C SER A 92 1.37 3.73 -3.30
N ALA A 93 1.30 3.92 -4.63
CA ALA A 93 0.18 4.62 -5.26
C ALA A 93 -1.13 3.82 -5.15
N VAL A 94 -1.06 2.49 -5.29
CA VAL A 94 -2.22 1.60 -5.06
C VAL A 94 -2.64 1.62 -3.58
N ALA A 95 -1.69 1.59 -2.64
CA ALA A 95 -2.00 1.76 -1.22
C ALA A 95 -2.70 3.10 -0.95
N ALA A 96 -2.22 4.18 -1.58
CA ALA A 96 -2.79 5.51 -1.43
C ALA A 96 -4.21 5.61 -2.00
N THR A 97 -4.51 4.94 -3.11
CA THR A 97 -5.88 4.92 -3.67
C THR A 97 -6.83 4.06 -2.85
N LEU A 98 -6.37 2.92 -2.34
CA LEU A 98 -7.23 1.98 -1.62
C LEU A 98 -7.50 2.37 -0.18
N PHE A 99 -6.57 3.04 0.51
CA PHE A 99 -6.70 3.31 1.96
C PHE A 99 -6.72 4.80 2.32
N LEU A 100 -6.07 5.67 1.54
CA LEU A 100 -5.89 7.09 1.86
C LEU A 100 -6.81 8.05 1.09
N GLY A 101 -7.79 7.56 0.30
CA GLY A 101 -8.67 8.45 -0.46
C GLY A 101 -8.12 8.90 -1.82
N GLY A 102 -7.00 8.33 -2.29
CA GLY A 102 -6.43 8.65 -3.60
C GLY A 102 -6.21 10.15 -3.83
N TRP A 103 -6.69 10.65 -4.97
CA TRP A 103 -6.59 12.06 -5.36
C TRP A 103 -7.64 12.97 -4.72
N ALA A 104 -8.73 12.40 -4.19
CA ALA A 104 -9.84 13.19 -3.69
C ALA A 104 -9.52 13.75 -2.30
N LEU A 105 -9.94 15.00 -2.07
CA LEU A 105 -10.11 15.56 -0.74
C LEU A 105 -11.56 15.35 -0.30
N PRO A 106 -11.83 15.34 1.02
CA PRO A 106 -13.19 15.25 1.54
C PRO A 106 -14.11 16.30 0.90
N ALA A 107 -15.31 15.89 0.49
CA ALA A 107 -16.27 16.79 -0.12
C ALA A 107 -16.65 17.97 0.80
N ALA A 108 -16.53 17.78 2.12
CA ALA A 108 -16.76 18.80 3.13
C ALA A 108 -15.81 20.00 3.06
N TRP A 109 -14.66 19.88 2.38
CA TRP A 109 -13.72 21.00 2.23
C TRP A 109 -14.12 21.97 1.11
N GLY A 110 -15.18 21.67 0.35
CA GLY A 110 -15.78 22.59 -0.63
C GLY A 110 -14.83 23.02 -1.74
N VAL A 111 -13.78 22.23 -2.04
CA VAL A 111 -12.78 22.58 -3.04
C VAL A 111 -13.41 22.52 -4.44
N PRO A 112 -13.33 23.59 -5.24
CA PRO A 112 -13.93 23.61 -6.57
C PRO A 112 -13.29 22.55 -7.47
N ILE A 113 -14.12 21.86 -8.25
CA ILE A 113 -13.73 20.76 -9.15
C ILE A 113 -12.59 21.18 -10.10
N GLY A 114 -12.59 22.44 -10.55
CA GLY A 114 -11.52 23.02 -11.36
C GLY A 114 -10.13 22.98 -10.70
N ALA A 115 -10.05 23.26 -9.40
CA ALA A 115 -8.78 23.19 -8.66
C ALA A 115 -8.32 21.75 -8.45
N MET A 116 -9.26 20.81 -8.34
CA MET A 116 -8.95 19.40 -8.12
C MET A 116 -8.31 18.72 -9.34
N HIS A 117 -8.52 19.23 -10.56
CA HIS A 117 -7.80 18.72 -11.74
C HIS A 117 -6.29 18.94 -11.67
N VAL A 118 -5.85 20.02 -11.02
CA VAL A 118 -4.43 20.34 -10.83
C VAL A 118 -3.92 19.78 -9.50
N LEU A 119 -4.72 19.90 -8.44
CA LEU A 119 -4.33 19.50 -7.10
C LEU A 119 -4.39 17.97 -6.89
N GLY A 120 -5.34 17.29 -7.53
CA GLY A 120 -5.55 15.85 -7.40
C GLY A 120 -4.31 15.01 -7.73
N PRO A 121 -3.66 15.22 -8.90
CA PRO A 121 -2.39 14.56 -9.24
C PRO A 121 -1.30 14.84 -8.21
N VAL A 122 -1.19 16.06 -7.70
CA VAL A 122 -0.19 16.42 -6.69
C VAL A 122 -0.44 15.69 -5.37
N ILE A 123 -1.70 15.60 -4.94
CA ILE A 123 -2.11 14.93 -3.70
C ILE A 123 -1.79 13.44 -3.75
N ILE A 124 -2.18 12.74 -4.82
CA ILE A 124 -1.92 11.31 -4.92
C ILE A 124 -0.42 11.03 -4.97
N LEU A 125 0.36 11.86 -5.67
CA LEU A 125 1.81 11.74 -5.76
C LEU A 125 2.46 12.01 -4.39
N ALA A 126 2.01 13.02 -3.66
CA ALA A 126 2.47 13.29 -2.30
C ALA A 126 2.16 12.14 -1.33
N LYS A 127 0.94 11.58 -1.38
CA LYS A 127 0.54 10.41 -0.57
C LYS A 127 1.37 9.18 -0.93
N ALA A 128 1.56 8.91 -2.22
CA ALA A 128 2.37 7.79 -2.70
C ALA A 128 3.84 7.94 -2.27
N LEU A 129 4.41 9.14 -2.37
CA LEU A 129 5.77 9.43 -1.89
C LEU A 129 5.88 9.30 -0.37
N ALA A 130 4.88 9.74 0.39
CA ALA A 130 4.85 9.56 1.84
C ALA A 130 4.84 8.08 2.22
N LEU A 131 4.02 7.25 1.57
CA LEU A 131 3.99 5.80 1.79
C LEU A 131 5.28 5.11 1.33
N THR A 132 5.84 5.54 0.20
CA THR A 132 7.16 5.08 -0.26
C THR A 132 8.21 5.41 0.81
N GLY A 133 8.16 6.61 1.40
CA GLY A 133 8.98 7.00 2.54
C GLY A 133 8.82 6.08 3.75
N VAL A 134 7.61 5.61 4.05
CA VAL A 134 7.37 4.60 5.10
C VAL A 134 8.03 3.26 4.75
N VAL A 135 7.93 2.79 3.51
CA VAL A 135 8.62 1.57 3.04
C VAL A 135 10.14 1.69 3.23
N PHE A 136 10.73 2.81 2.82
CA PHE A 136 12.16 3.06 3.03
C PHE A 136 12.51 3.24 4.52
N TRP A 137 11.62 3.79 5.33
CA TRP A 137 11.86 3.90 6.77
C TRP A 137 11.88 2.54 7.47
N VAL A 138 10.96 1.64 7.10
CA VAL A 138 10.95 0.25 7.59
C VAL A 138 12.25 -0.47 7.23
N ARG A 139 12.76 -0.23 6.02
CA ARG A 139 14.07 -0.74 5.58
C ARG A 139 15.24 -0.38 6.50
N PHE A 140 15.26 0.85 7.05
CA PHE A 140 16.35 1.28 7.95
C PHE A 140 16.13 0.87 9.41
N THR A 141 14.91 0.53 9.81
CA THR A 141 14.56 0.28 11.22
C THR A 141 14.55 -1.19 11.58
N LEU A 142 14.17 -2.09 10.67
CA LEU A 142 14.06 -3.51 10.95
C LEU A 142 15.33 -4.28 10.59
N PRO A 143 15.77 -5.22 11.45
CA PRO A 143 16.83 -6.15 11.09
C PRO A 143 16.34 -7.09 9.99
N ARG A 144 17.29 -7.66 9.24
CA ARG A 144 17.00 -8.61 8.17
C ARG A 144 16.35 -9.88 8.72
N PHE A 145 15.26 -10.33 8.09
CA PHE A 145 14.57 -11.58 8.43
C PHE A 145 15.08 -12.74 7.58
N ARG A 146 15.08 -13.95 8.17
CA ARG A 146 15.32 -15.19 7.42
C ARG A 146 14.05 -15.60 6.69
N GLU A 147 14.21 -16.18 5.50
CA GLU A 147 13.08 -16.56 4.66
C GLU A 147 12.11 -17.55 5.35
N ASP A 148 12.65 -18.57 6.02
CA ASP A 148 11.81 -19.52 6.76
C ASP A 148 10.92 -18.86 7.83
N GLN A 149 11.39 -17.76 8.43
CA GLN A 149 10.65 -17.00 9.43
C GLN A 149 9.58 -16.12 8.77
N LEU A 150 9.92 -15.50 7.64
CA LEU A 150 8.99 -14.70 6.84
C LEU A 150 7.84 -15.57 6.34
N GLN A 151 8.14 -16.70 5.71
CA GLN A 151 7.13 -17.61 5.17
C GLN A 151 6.24 -18.16 6.28
N ARG A 152 6.82 -18.53 7.44
CA ARG A 152 6.04 -18.94 8.61
C ARG A 152 5.15 -17.81 9.15
N PHE A 153 5.63 -16.56 9.14
CA PHE A 153 4.86 -15.41 9.59
C PHE A 153 3.70 -15.10 8.62
N ALA A 154 3.97 -15.11 7.31
CA ALA A 154 2.97 -14.89 6.28
C ALA A 154 1.84 -15.93 6.37
N TRP A 155 2.19 -17.22 6.40
CA TRP A 155 1.21 -18.29 6.39
C TRP A 155 0.48 -18.50 7.71
N LYS A 156 1.17 -18.35 8.86
CA LYS A 156 0.54 -18.62 10.17
C LYS A 156 -0.13 -17.40 10.78
N PHE A 157 0.27 -16.19 10.41
CA PHE A 157 -0.27 -14.97 11.02
C PHE A 157 -0.95 -14.07 9.99
N LEU A 158 -0.29 -13.65 8.92
CA LEU A 158 -0.86 -12.66 7.99
C LEU A 158 -2.10 -13.19 7.26
N ILE A 159 -2.05 -14.42 6.71
CA ILE A 159 -3.19 -14.99 5.97
C ILE A 159 -4.42 -15.20 6.88
N PRO A 160 -4.31 -15.87 8.05
CA PRO A 160 -5.46 -16.04 8.93
C PRO A 160 -6.02 -14.70 9.43
N LEU A 161 -5.15 -13.73 9.72
CA LEU A 161 -5.57 -12.40 10.16
C LEU A 161 -6.29 -11.63 9.04
N ALA A 162 -5.81 -11.74 7.80
CA ALA A 162 -6.47 -11.12 6.64
C ALA A 162 -7.86 -11.71 6.40
N LEU A 163 -8.00 -13.04 6.47
CA LEU A 163 -9.29 -13.72 6.35
C LEU A 163 -10.26 -13.33 7.47
N ALA A 164 -9.78 -13.26 8.71
CA ALA A 164 -10.58 -12.80 9.84
C ALA A 164 -11.05 -11.34 9.64
N ASN A 165 -10.16 -10.45 9.19
CA ASN A 165 -10.49 -9.06 8.91
C ASN A 165 -11.55 -8.91 7.81
N ILE A 166 -11.47 -9.73 6.76
CA ILE A 166 -12.48 -9.78 5.69
C ILE A 166 -13.82 -10.25 6.24
N ALA A 167 -13.85 -11.32 7.04
CA ALA A 167 -15.07 -11.85 7.64
C ALA A 167 -15.75 -10.83 8.57
N VAL A 168 -14.97 -10.18 9.46
CA VAL A 168 -15.47 -9.12 10.35
C VAL A 168 -16.03 -7.95 9.55
N THR A 169 -15.33 -7.50 8.51
CA THR A 169 -15.81 -6.41 7.64
C THR A 169 -17.12 -6.78 6.94
N ALA A 170 -17.25 -8.03 6.48
CA ALA A 170 -18.47 -8.51 5.83
C ALA A 170 -19.67 -8.50 6.79
N VAL A 171 -19.48 -9.02 8.02
CA VAL A 171 -20.53 -9.04 9.04
C VAL A 171 -20.95 -7.63 9.43
N LEU A 172 -19.99 -6.73 9.70
CA LEU A 172 -20.28 -5.36 10.08
C LEU A 172 -21.04 -4.60 9.00
N LYS A 173 -20.76 -4.85 7.72
CA LYS A 173 -21.48 -4.19 6.62
C LYS A 173 -22.90 -4.71 6.40
N VAL A 174 -23.21 -5.94 6.82
CA VAL A 174 -24.57 -6.49 6.74
C VAL A 174 -25.39 -6.10 7.98
N ALA A 175 -24.74 -5.97 9.14
CA ALA A 175 -25.38 -5.67 10.40
C ALA A 175 -25.68 -4.17 10.62
N LEU A 176 -24.95 -3.27 9.95
CA LEU A 176 -25.14 -1.81 9.94
C LEU A 176 -25.74 -1.36 8.62
#